data_AF-A0A6P6DP61-F1
#
_entry.id   AF-A0A6P6DP61-F1
#
_cell.length_a   1.000
_cell.length_b   1.000
_cell.length_c   1.000
_cell.angle_alpha   90.00
_cell.angle_beta   90.00
_cell.angle_gamma   90.00
#
_symmetry.space_group_name_H-M   'P 1'
#
loop_
_entity.id
_entity.type
_entity.pdbx_description
1 polymer ?
#
loop_
_entity_poly.entity_id
_entity_poly.type
_entity_poly.pdbx_seq_one_letter_code
_entity_poly.pdbx_strand_id
1 'polypeptide(L)'
;MAAPLELSCWGGGWGLPSVHTESLVVMAYAKFSGAPLKISVIDNTWRGSRGEIPILTTDDNVVSQPAKILNFLRKQKYNADYELSAKQGADTLAYIALLEEKLLPAVLHTFWVESDNYFTVTKPWFASRTPFPLSLILPGKMSRGALNRILLTRGEPPLYHVQEVEAQIYRDAKECLNLLSNRLGTSQFFFGDTPSTLDAYVFGFLAPLYKVQFPKVQLQEHLKQLSNLCRFCDDILNSYFRLSLADG
;
A
#
# COMPACT_ATOMS: atom_id res chain seq x y z
N MET A 1 -0.11 19.95 -25.44
CA MET A 1 0.63 19.24 -24.37
C MET A 1 -0.40 18.38 -23.65
N ALA A 2 -0.11 17.12 -23.35
CA ALA A 2 -1.02 16.31 -22.53
C ALA A 2 -1.14 16.94 -21.14
N ALA A 3 -2.36 16.99 -20.61
CA ALA A 3 -2.63 17.53 -19.27
C ALA A 3 -1.78 16.82 -18.21
N PRO A 4 -1.25 17.55 -17.20
CA PRO A 4 -0.44 16.93 -16.15
C PRO A 4 -1.31 15.98 -15.30
N LEU A 5 -0.86 14.73 -15.16
CA LEU A 5 -1.48 13.75 -14.26
C LEU A 5 -1.01 14.04 -12.83
N GLU A 6 -1.86 14.58 -11.96
CA GLU A 6 -1.48 14.94 -10.60
C GLU A 6 -2.03 13.95 -9.57
N LEU A 7 -1.15 13.31 -8.80
CA LEU A 7 -1.52 12.40 -7.72
C LEU A 7 -1.43 13.12 -6.38
N SER A 8 -2.56 13.32 -5.73
CA SER A 8 -2.61 13.69 -4.32
C SER A 8 -2.42 12.45 -3.45
N CYS A 9 -1.35 12.42 -2.64
CA CYS A 9 -1.03 11.27 -1.81
C CYS A 9 -0.41 11.64 -0.45
N TRP A 10 -0.41 10.68 0.48
CA TRP A 10 0.37 10.80 1.72
C TRP A 10 1.87 10.88 1.42
N GLY A 11 2.59 11.67 2.21
CA GLY A 11 4.03 11.89 2.05
C GLY A 11 4.89 10.70 2.49
N GLY A 12 6.19 10.86 2.27
CA GLY A 12 7.20 9.86 2.60
C GLY A 12 7.63 9.83 4.07
N GLY A 13 8.34 8.76 4.41
CA GLY A 13 8.91 8.48 5.73
C GLY A 13 9.64 7.13 5.74
N TRP A 14 10.65 6.97 6.60
CA TRP A 14 11.42 5.73 6.72
C TRP A 14 12.04 5.22 5.40
N GLY A 15 12.45 6.14 4.51
CA GLY A 15 13.00 5.81 3.19
C GLY A 15 11.95 5.39 2.16
N LEU A 16 10.65 5.52 2.47
CA LEU A 16 9.55 5.31 1.53
C LEU A 16 9.10 6.63 0.91
N PRO A 17 8.68 6.63 -0.36
CA PRO A 17 8.10 7.81 -1.00
C PRO A 17 6.68 8.11 -0.50
N SER A 18 5.97 7.11 0.05
CA SER A 18 4.72 7.26 0.79
C SER A 18 4.64 6.18 1.87
N VAL A 19 4.08 6.50 3.04
CA VAL A 19 3.83 5.51 4.11
C VAL A 19 2.48 4.78 3.93
N HIS A 20 1.61 5.33 3.07
CA HIS A 20 0.31 4.74 2.78
C HIS A 20 0.38 3.71 1.65
N THR A 21 -0.15 2.50 1.92
CA THR A 21 -0.15 1.35 0.99
C THR A 21 -0.74 1.69 -0.37
N GLU A 22 -1.97 2.19 -0.43
CA GLU A 22 -2.65 2.45 -1.69
C GLU A 22 -1.93 3.50 -2.54
N SER A 23 -1.35 4.51 -1.90
CA SER A 23 -0.54 5.54 -2.57
C SER A 23 0.70 4.93 -3.20
N LEU A 24 1.40 4.05 -2.47
CA LEU A 24 2.58 3.35 -2.99
C LEU A 24 2.25 2.45 -4.18
N VAL A 25 1.12 1.75 -4.16
CA VAL A 25 0.67 0.93 -5.30
C VAL A 25 0.56 1.79 -6.55
N VAL A 26 -0.10 2.94 -6.45
CA VAL A 26 -0.27 3.86 -7.60
C VAL A 26 1.08 4.43 -8.05
N MET A 27 1.93 4.86 -7.11
CA MET A 27 3.25 5.43 -7.43
C MET A 27 4.16 4.40 -8.10
N ALA A 28 4.20 3.16 -7.60
CA ALA A 28 4.98 2.07 -8.19
C ALA A 28 4.46 1.72 -9.58
N TYR A 29 3.14 1.57 -9.74
CA TYR A 29 2.54 1.30 -11.04
C TYR A 29 2.84 2.40 -12.07
N ALA A 30 2.77 3.67 -11.66
CA ALA A 30 3.10 4.79 -12.53
C ALA A 30 4.57 4.74 -12.97
N LYS A 31 5.49 4.39 -12.07
CA LYS A 31 6.91 4.21 -12.41
C LYS A 31 7.14 3.04 -13.36
N PHE A 32 6.47 1.90 -13.12
CA PHE A 32 6.61 0.69 -13.96
C PHE A 32 6.06 0.91 -15.37
N SER A 33 4.95 1.63 -15.50
CA SER A 33 4.32 1.94 -16.78
C SER A 33 4.89 3.18 -17.49
N GLY A 34 5.84 3.90 -16.86
CA GLY A 34 6.40 5.14 -17.39
C GLY A 34 5.41 6.32 -17.43
N ALA A 35 4.35 6.28 -16.62
CA ALA A 35 3.36 7.34 -16.55
C ALA A 35 3.97 8.64 -15.95
N PRO A 36 3.80 9.81 -16.59
CA PRO A 36 4.33 11.09 -16.13
C PRO A 36 3.46 11.66 -15.01
N LEU A 37 3.58 11.06 -13.82
CA LEU A 37 2.80 11.43 -12.65
C LEU A 37 3.50 12.54 -11.85
N LYS A 38 2.82 13.68 -11.70
CA LYS A 38 3.23 14.73 -10.77
C LYS A 38 2.71 14.39 -9.38
N ILE A 39 3.59 14.28 -8.39
CA ILE A 39 3.20 13.96 -7.02
C ILE A 39 2.89 15.26 -6.27
N SER A 40 1.68 15.34 -5.70
CA SER A 40 1.26 16.38 -4.78
C SER A 40 1.09 15.78 -3.39
N VAL A 41 2.11 15.92 -2.56
CA VAL A 41 2.08 15.41 -1.19
C VAL A 41 1.09 16.23 -0.35
N ILE A 42 0.24 15.53 0.41
CA ILE A 42 -0.65 16.16 1.37
C ILE A 42 0.16 16.83 2.47
N ASP A 43 -0.17 18.09 2.73
CA ASP A 43 0.44 18.93 3.74
C ASP A 43 -0.61 19.68 4.56
N ASN A 44 -0.16 20.66 5.35
CA ASN A 44 -1.00 21.51 6.19
C ASN A 44 -1.93 22.44 5.40
N THR A 45 -1.85 22.50 4.07
CA THR A 45 -2.76 23.29 3.23
C THR A 45 -3.91 22.45 2.68
N TRP A 46 -3.87 21.13 2.87
CA TRP A 46 -4.84 20.21 2.31
C TRP A 46 -6.26 20.45 2.82
N ARG A 47 -7.19 20.64 1.87
CA ARG A 47 -8.61 20.92 2.12
C ARG A 47 -9.54 19.77 1.73
N GLY A 48 -8.98 18.58 1.45
CA GLY A 48 -9.75 17.44 0.97
C GLY A 48 -10.79 16.97 2.00
N SER A 49 -12.07 17.18 1.68
CA SER A 49 -13.20 16.93 2.60
C SER A 49 -13.56 15.45 2.75
N ARG A 50 -13.08 14.56 1.86
CA ARG A 50 -13.52 13.16 1.80
C ARG A 50 -12.62 12.17 2.53
N GLY A 51 -11.33 12.48 2.72
CA GLY A 51 -10.39 11.55 3.36
C GLY A 51 -10.01 10.33 2.51
N GLU A 52 -10.48 10.25 1.27
CA GLU A 52 -10.13 9.20 0.32
C GLU A 52 -8.84 9.60 -0.39
N ILE A 53 -7.72 8.96 -0.08
CA ILE A 53 -6.41 9.18 -0.68
C ILE A 53 -5.85 7.80 -0.99
N PRO A 54 -5.23 7.55 -2.15
CA PRO A 54 -4.82 8.51 -3.18
C PRO A 54 -5.94 9.01 -4.11
N ILE A 55 -5.77 10.22 -4.65
CA ILE A 55 -6.64 10.82 -5.67
C ILE A 55 -5.78 11.23 -6.87
N LEU A 56 -6.16 10.76 -8.06
CA LEU A 56 -5.65 11.26 -9.32
C LEU A 56 -6.54 12.39 -9.83
N THR A 57 -5.96 13.55 -10.07
CA THR A 57 -6.60 14.72 -10.67
C THR A 57 -6.04 14.96 -12.06
N THR A 58 -6.95 15.20 -12.99
CA THR A 58 -6.70 15.63 -14.37
C THR A 58 -7.65 16.79 -14.67
N ASP A 59 -7.43 17.51 -15.78
CA ASP A 59 -8.26 18.66 -16.17
C ASP A 59 -9.77 18.37 -16.11
N ASP A 60 -10.19 17.18 -16.55
CA ASP A 60 -11.62 16.83 -16.69
C ASP A 60 -12.11 15.82 -15.63
N ASN A 61 -11.22 15.18 -14.88
CA ASN A 61 -11.57 14.03 -14.04
C ASN A 61 -10.84 14.00 -12.70
N VAL A 62 -11.55 13.54 -11.67
CA VAL A 62 -11.02 13.21 -10.35
C VAL A 62 -11.33 11.75 -10.07
N VAL A 63 -10.29 10.91 -9.91
CA VAL A 63 -10.41 9.47 -9.73
C VAL A 63 -9.76 9.07 -8.41
N SER A 64 -10.52 8.45 -7.50
CA SER A 64 -10.00 7.85 -6.27
C SER A 64 -9.98 6.31 -6.38
N GLN A 65 -9.24 5.67 -5.46
CA GLN A 65 -9.00 4.21 -5.36
C GLN A 65 -7.95 3.67 -6.35
N PRO A 66 -6.95 2.90 -5.88
CA PRO A 66 -5.87 2.38 -6.73
C PRO A 66 -6.36 1.65 -7.98
N ALA A 67 -7.31 0.72 -7.85
CA ALA A 67 -7.79 -0.05 -8.99
C ALA A 67 -8.40 0.84 -10.10
N LYS A 68 -9.14 1.89 -9.72
CA LYS A 68 -9.73 2.84 -10.68
C LYS A 68 -8.67 3.73 -11.30
N ILE A 69 -7.70 4.20 -10.51
CA ILE A 69 -6.57 5.02 -10.98
C ILE A 69 -5.72 4.23 -11.98
N LEU A 70 -5.34 2.99 -11.65
CA LEU A 70 -4.61 2.10 -12.55
C LEU A 70 -5.37 1.85 -13.85
N ASN A 71 -6.67 1.58 -13.78
CA ASN A 71 -7.52 1.45 -14.97
C ASN A 71 -7.59 2.73 -15.80
N PHE A 72 -7.60 3.91 -15.17
CA PHE A 72 -7.51 5.18 -15.87
C PHE A 72 -6.17 5.32 -16.61
N LEU A 73 -5.04 5.02 -15.95
CA LEU A 73 -3.71 5.05 -16.57
C LEU A 73 -3.60 4.09 -17.76
N ARG A 74 -4.15 2.87 -17.63
CA ARG A 74 -4.23 1.90 -18.73
C ARG A 74 -4.97 2.46 -19.95
N LYS A 75 -6.10 3.15 -19.74
CA LYS A 75 -6.84 3.82 -20.83
C LYS A 75 -6.04 4.93 -21.51
N GLN A 76 -5.12 5.57 -20.77
CA GLN A 76 -4.17 6.55 -21.29
C GLN A 76 -2.90 5.91 -21.89
N LYS A 77 -2.91 4.60 -22.16
CA LYS A 77 -1.79 3.82 -22.73
C LYS A 77 -0.57 3.67 -21.81
N TYR A 78 -0.74 3.92 -20.51
CA TYR A 78 0.25 3.58 -19.49
C TYR A 78 -0.14 2.25 -18.86
N ASN A 79 0.42 1.16 -19.38
CA ASN A 79 0.13 -0.18 -18.89
C ASN A 79 1.42 -0.95 -18.58
N ALA A 80 1.59 -1.37 -17.33
CA ALA A 80 2.72 -2.23 -16.92
C ALA A 80 2.52 -3.71 -17.32
N ASP A 81 1.33 -4.09 -17.79
CA ASP A 81 0.97 -5.49 -18.04
C ASP A 81 1.03 -5.88 -19.53
N TYR A 82 1.68 -5.10 -20.39
CA TYR A 82 1.64 -5.32 -21.86
C TYR A 82 2.19 -6.70 -22.27
N GLU A 83 3.18 -7.21 -21.56
CA GLU A 83 3.85 -8.47 -21.87
C GLU A 83 3.20 -9.68 -21.17
N LEU A 84 2.16 -9.46 -20.34
CA LEU A 84 1.52 -10.54 -19.60
C LEU A 84 0.62 -11.38 -20.51
N SER A 85 0.77 -12.70 -20.41
CA SER A 85 -0.19 -13.66 -20.94
C SER A 85 -1.54 -13.59 -20.21
N ALA A 86 -2.60 -14.06 -20.85
CA ALA A 86 -3.94 -14.13 -20.23
C ALA A 86 -3.93 -14.90 -18.90
N LYS A 87 -3.10 -15.95 -18.79
CA LYS A 87 -2.92 -16.71 -17.56
C LYS A 87 -2.28 -15.85 -16.46
N GLN A 88 -1.19 -15.13 -16.76
CA GLN A 88 -0.55 -14.23 -15.80
C GLN A 88 -1.47 -13.07 -15.40
N GLY A 89 -2.32 -12.58 -16.31
CA GLY A 89 -3.37 -11.62 -16.00
C GLY A 89 -4.39 -12.16 -14.99
N ALA A 90 -4.84 -13.40 -15.15
CA ALA A 90 -5.72 -14.06 -14.18
C ALA A 90 -5.01 -14.30 -12.84
N ASP A 91 -3.76 -14.76 -12.86
CA ASP A 91 -2.94 -14.94 -11.67
C ASP A 91 -2.75 -13.62 -10.92
N THR A 92 -2.57 -12.50 -11.63
CA THR A 92 -2.47 -11.15 -11.04
C THR A 92 -3.70 -10.82 -10.21
N LEU A 93 -4.90 -11.03 -10.75
CA LEU A 93 -6.14 -10.77 -10.03
C LEU A 93 -6.30 -11.69 -8.82
N ALA A 94 -5.93 -12.96 -8.95
CA ALA A 94 -5.98 -13.93 -7.85
C ALA A 94 -5.04 -13.53 -6.70
N TYR A 95 -3.82 -13.09 -7.00
CA TYR A 95 -2.87 -12.64 -5.98
C TYR A 95 -3.27 -11.30 -5.36
N ILE A 96 -3.85 -10.36 -6.12
CA ILE A 96 -4.39 -9.12 -5.55
C ILE A 96 -5.52 -9.44 -4.57
N ALA A 97 -6.45 -10.33 -4.95
CA ALA A 97 -7.50 -10.79 -4.05
C ALA A 97 -6.91 -11.46 -2.79
N LEU A 98 -5.86 -12.28 -2.94
CA LEU A 98 -5.15 -12.88 -1.81
C LEU A 98 -4.55 -11.83 -0.87
N LEU A 99 -3.91 -10.78 -1.40
CA LEU A 99 -3.36 -9.68 -0.62
C LEU A 99 -4.46 -8.93 0.15
N GLU A 100 -5.54 -8.56 -0.54
CA GLU A 100 -6.66 -7.81 0.04
C GLU A 100 -7.40 -8.61 1.11
N GLU A 101 -7.51 -9.92 0.91
CA GLU A 101 -8.20 -10.81 1.82
C GLU A 101 -7.29 -11.18 2.99
N LYS A 102 -6.12 -11.78 2.74
CA LYS A 102 -5.28 -12.38 3.79
C LYS A 102 -4.29 -11.41 4.45
N LEU A 103 -3.70 -10.48 3.70
CA LEU A 103 -2.64 -9.61 4.22
C LEU A 103 -3.17 -8.26 4.73
N LEU A 104 -4.12 -7.66 4.03
CA LEU A 104 -4.65 -6.33 4.37
C LEU A 104 -5.21 -6.21 5.79
N PRO A 105 -5.96 -7.19 6.33
CA PRO A 105 -6.47 -7.08 7.70
C PRO A 105 -5.33 -6.97 8.72
N ALA A 106 -4.24 -7.71 8.54
CA ALA A 106 -3.09 -7.66 9.44
C ALA A 106 -2.27 -6.37 9.29
N VAL A 107 -2.17 -5.82 8.07
CA VAL A 107 -1.57 -4.50 7.83
C VAL A 107 -2.41 -3.41 8.53
N LEU A 108 -3.72 -3.42 8.34
CA LEU A 108 -4.64 -2.49 9.00
C LEU A 108 -4.55 -2.60 10.52
N HIS A 109 -4.52 -3.81 11.05
CA HIS A 109 -4.38 -4.04 12.49
C HIS A 109 -3.07 -3.43 13.00
N THR A 110 -1.95 -3.77 12.37
CA THR A 110 -0.60 -3.33 12.77
C THR A 110 -0.45 -1.80 12.77
N PHE A 111 -1.03 -1.11 11.78
CA PHE A 111 -0.94 0.36 11.68
C PHE A 111 -1.96 1.09 12.57
N TRP A 112 -3.21 0.62 12.60
CA TRP A 112 -4.35 1.42 13.03
C TRP A 112 -5.08 0.90 14.26
N VAL A 113 -4.84 -0.34 14.67
CA VAL A 113 -5.55 -0.99 15.79
C VAL A 113 -4.60 -1.35 16.93
N GLU A 114 -3.41 -1.88 16.61
CA GLU A 114 -2.38 -2.16 17.60
C GLU A 114 -2.01 -0.87 18.34
N SER A 115 -2.29 -0.87 19.64
CA SER A 115 -2.28 0.31 20.51
C SER A 115 -0.92 1.00 20.54
N ASP A 116 0.15 0.25 20.79
CA ASP A 116 1.51 0.80 20.89
C ASP A 116 1.94 1.41 19.56
N ASN A 117 1.71 0.71 18.45
CA ASN A 117 2.03 1.19 17.11
C ASN A 117 1.22 2.43 16.73
N TYR A 118 -0.08 2.42 17.02
CA TYR A 118 -0.98 3.51 16.68
C TYR A 118 -0.63 4.79 17.44
N PHE A 119 -0.45 4.74 18.76
CA PHE A 119 -0.22 5.93 19.57
C PHE A 119 1.20 6.49 19.45
N THR A 120 2.20 5.65 19.20
CA THR A 120 3.61 6.10 19.14
C THR A 120 4.07 6.46 17.73
N VAL A 121 3.57 5.76 16.70
CA VAL A 121 4.07 5.92 15.32
C VAL A 121 2.98 6.45 14.40
N THR A 122 1.88 5.71 14.21
CA THR A 122 0.91 5.99 13.15
C THR A 122 0.18 7.31 13.38
N LYS A 123 -0.52 7.45 14.51
CA LYS A 123 -1.32 8.65 14.80
C LYS A 123 -0.47 9.93 14.78
N PRO A 124 0.68 10.02 15.47
CA PRO A 124 1.52 11.22 15.42
C PRO A 124 1.99 11.57 14.01
N TRP A 125 2.39 10.56 13.22
CA TRP A 125 2.90 10.77 11.86
C TRP A 125 1.83 11.28 10.89
N PHE A 126 0.61 10.73 10.94
CA PHE A 126 -0.50 11.18 10.09
C PHE A 126 -1.08 12.53 10.57
N ALA A 127 -1.16 12.74 11.89
CA ALA A 127 -1.64 14.00 12.46
C ALA A 127 -0.72 15.18 12.14
N SER A 128 0.60 14.99 12.11
CA SER A 128 1.56 16.07 11.82
C SER A 128 1.54 16.55 10.36
N ARG A 129 0.91 15.78 9.46
CA ARG A 129 0.80 16.08 8.01
C ARG A 129 -0.58 16.58 7.61
N THR A 130 -1.44 16.88 8.59
CA THR A 130 -2.79 17.35 8.32
C THR A 130 -3.06 18.63 9.11
N PRO A 131 -3.81 19.57 8.52
CA PRO A 131 -4.15 20.81 9.22
C PRO A 131 -5.08 20.55 10.40
N PHE A 132 -4.98 21.39 11.42
CA PHE A 132 -6.04 21.52 12.42
C PHE A 132 -7.33 22.04 11.74
N PRO A 133 -8.52 21.50 12.03
CA PRO A 133 -8.81 20.48 13.05
C PRO A 133 -8.76 19.02 12.54
N LEU A 134 -8.50 18.79 11.25
CA LEU A 134 -8.47 17.44 10.66
C LEU A 134 -7.45 16.52 11.34
N SER A 135 -6.32 17.05 11.80
CA SER A 135 -5.31 16.29 12.55
C SER A 135 -5.84 15.60 13.82
N LEU A 136 -6.89 16.15 14.44
CA LEU A 136 -7.53 15.57 15.63
C LEU A 136 -8.56 14.49 15.29
N ILE A 137 -9.15 14.57 14.09
CA ILE A 137 -10.32 13.76 13.72
C ILE A 137 -9.91 12.61 12.80
N LEU A 138 -9.07 12.88 11.80
CA LEU A 138 -8.80 11.97 10.69
C LEU A 138 -8.11 10.67 11.13
N PRO A 139 -7.04 10.67 11.95
CA PRO A 139 -6.44 9.42 12.41
C PRO A 139 -7.42 8.54 13.19
N GLY A 140 -8.28 9.15 14.01
CA GLY A 140 -9.33 8.43 14.75
C GLY A 140 -10.39 7.84 13.83
N LYS A 141 -10.79 8.56 12.77
CA LYS A 141 -11.70 8.05 11.74
C LYS A 141 -11.08 6.86 10.98
N MET A 142 -9.80 6.96 10.61
CA MET A 142 -9.07 5.89 9.92
C MET A 142 -8.91 4.65 10.80
N SER A 143 -8.58 4.83 12.09
CA SER A 143 -8.51 3.74 13.07
C SER A 143 -9.83 3.00 13.24
N ARG A 144 -10.93 3.74 13.41
CA ARG A 144 -12.29 3.16 13.48
C ARG A 144 -12.66 2.43 12.19
N GLY A 145 -12.33 3.00 11.02
CA GLY A 145 -12.57 2.38 9.73
C GLY A 145 -11.82 1.06 9.55
N ALA A 146 -10.55 1.03 9.97
CA ALA A 146 -9.72 -0.17 9.94
C ALA A 146 -10.29 -1.27 10.85
N LEU A 147 -10.63 -0.94 12.10
CA LEU A 147 -11.23 -1.88 13.04
C LEU A 147 -12.57 -2.43 12.52
N ASN A 148 -13.47 -1.55 12.06
CA ASN A 148 -14.76 -1.96 11.52
C ASN A 148 -14.60 -2.89 10.33
N ARG A 149 -13.65 -2.60 9.42
CA ARG A 149 -13.37 -3.48 8.28
C ARG A 149 -12.92 -4.85 8.73
N ILE A 150 -11.98 -4.94 9.67
CA ILE A 150 -11.49 -6.22 10.20
C ILE A 150 -12.64 -7.01 10.84
N LEU A 151 -13.44 -6.37 11.69
CA LEU A 151 -14.55 -7.05 12.37
C LEU A 151 -15.62 -7.54 11.39
N LEU A 152 -15.93 -6.75 10.36
CA LEU A 152 -16.93 -7.13 9.35
C LEU A 152 -16.46 -8.28 8.44
N THR A 153 -15.15 -8.42 8.17
CA THR A 153 -14.64 -9.47 7.26
C THR A 153 -14.03 -10.67 7.98
N ARG A 154 -13.72 -10.55 9.27
CA ARG A 154 -13.01 -11.58 10.05
C ARG A 154 -13.68 -11.92 11.38
N GLY A 155 -14.65 -11.13 11.85
CA GLY A 155 -15.37 -11.37 13.11
C GLY A 155 -16.56 -12.31 12.99
N GLU A 156 -16.64 -13.12 11.93
CA GLU A 156 -17.71 -14.10 11.75
C GLU A 156 -17.47 -15.38 12.58
N PRO A 157 -18.53 -16.16 12.89
CA PRO A 157 -18.39 -17.44 13.59
C PRO A 157 -17.34 -18.34 12.91
N PRO A 158 -16.46 -19.01 13.67
CA PRO A 158 -16.50 -19.23 15.12
C PRO A 158 -15.75 -18.17 15.96
N LEU A 159 -15.30 -17.05 15.37
CA LEU A 159 -14.46 -16.07 16.05
C LEU A 159 -15.35 -15.08 16.82
N TYR A 160 -15.47 -15.26 18.13
CA TYR A 160 -16.32 -14.41 18.98
C TYR A 160 -15.52 -13.34 19.74
N HIS A 161 -14.19 -13.51 19.83
CA HIS A 161 -13.30 -12.62 20.57
C HIS A 161 -12.27 -11.91 19.67
N VAL A 162 -12.01 -10.63 19.95
CA VAL A 162 -11.04 -9.79 19.20
C VAL A 162 -9.65 -10.42 19.15
N GLN A 163 -9.22 -11.08 20.22
CA GLN A 163 -7.92 -11.77 20.30
C GLN A 163 -7.84 -12.98 19.34
N GLU A 164 -8.95 -13.70 19.14
CA GLU A 164 -9.00 -14.82 18.21
C GLU A 164 -8.96 -14.32 16.76
N VAL A 165 -9.69 -13.23 16.48
CA VAL A 165 -9.65 -12.53 15.19
C VAL A 165 -8.23 -12.05 14.91
N GLU A 166 -7.57 -11.44 15.88
CA GLU A 166 -6.17 -10.99 15.80
C GLU A 166 -5.23 -12.16 15.47
N ALA A 167 -5.30 -13.26 16.23
CA ALA A 167 -4.49 -14.43 15.96
C ALA A 167 -4.74 -15.00 14.56
N GLN A 168 -6.00 -15.03 14.11
CA GLN A 168 -6.35 -15.49 12.77
C GLN A 168 -5.76 -14.61 11.67
N ILE A 169 -5.93 -13.28 11.75
CA ILE A 169 -5.41 -12.37 10.71
C ILE A 169 -3.89 -12.43 10.62
N TYR A 170 -3.17 -12.59 11.74
CA TYR A 170 -1.72 -12.73 11.71
C TYR A 170 -1.28 -14.09 11.16
N ARG A 171 -2.01 -15.18 11.44
CA ARG A 171 -1.75 -16.49 10.82
C ARG A 171 -1.93 -16.43 9.29
N ASP A 172 -3.07 -15.90 8.86
CA ASP A 172 -3.44 -15.74 7.45
C ASP A 172 -2.44 -14.86 6.69
N ALA A 173 -1.99 -13.75 7.31
CA ALA A 173 -1.00 -12.87 6.72
C ALA A 173 0.36 -13.57 6.57
N LYS A 174 0.82 -14.33 7.57
CA LYS A 174 2.08 -15.09 7.48
C LYS A 174 2.02 -16.15 6.38
N GLU A 175 0.90 -16.85 6.24
CA GLU A 175 0.68 -17.79 5.14
C GLU A 175 0.75 -17.08 3.78
N CYS A 176 0.07 -15.94 3.64
CA CYS A 176 0.12 -15.12 2.44
C CYS A 176 1.55 -14.69 2.10
N LEU A 177 2.33 -14.22 3.08
CA LEU A 177 3.73 -13.85 2.89
C LEU A 177 4.58 -15.03 2.42
N ASN A 178 4.37 -16.22 2.98
CA ASN A 178 5.08 -17.43 2.55
C ASN A 178 4.71 -17.81 1.10
N LEU A 179 3.42 -17.71 0.73
CA LEU A 179 2.97 -17.96 -0.65
C LEU A 179 3.58 -16.97 -1.63
N LEU A 180 3.64 -15.69 -1.28
CA LEU A 180 4.28 -14.65 -2.10
C LEU A 180 5.78 -14.89 -2.23
N SER A 181 6.46 -15.24 -1.14
CA SER A 181 7.89 -15.58 -1.15
C SER A 181 8.16 -16.79 -2.04
N ASN A 182 7.36 -17.84 -1.93
CA ASN A 182 7.46 -19.02 -2.79
C ASN A 182 7.20 -18.69 -4.26
N ARG A 183 6.21 -17.82 -4.53
CA ARG A 183 5.88 -17.40 -5.90
C ARG A 183 6.98 -16.55 -6.53
N LEU A 184 7.56 -15.62 -5.77
CA LEU A 184 8.68 -14.80 -6.24
C LEU A 184 9.95 -15.65 -6.46
N GLY A 185 10.18 -16.62 -5.56
CA GLY A 185 11.34 -17.50 -5.64
C GLY A 185 12.65 -16.69 -5.68
N THR A 186 13.43 -16.91 -6.73
CA THR A 186 14.69 -16.19 -6.99
C THR A 186 14.56 -15.05 -7.99
N SER A 187 13.40 -14.91 -8.65
CA SER A 187 13.14 -13.89 -9.68
C SER A 187 13.22 -12.46 -9.13
N GLN A 188 13.41 -11.51 -10.05
CA GLN A 188 13.38 -10.09 -9.71
C GLN A 188 11.95 -9.59 -9.50
N PHE A 189 11.03 -9.99 -10.39
CA PHE A 189 9.61 -9.67 -10.32
C PHE A 189 8.76 -10.95 -10.41
N PHE A 190 7.47 -10.86 -10.07
CA PHE A 190 6.56 -12.01 -9.96
C PHE A 190 6.28 -12.73 -11.29
N PHE A 191 6.55 -12.07 -12.42
CA PHE A 191 6.36 -12.64 -13.76
C PHE A 191 7.63 -12.62 -14.63
N GLY A 192 8.81 -12.38 -14.05
CA GLY A 192 10.09 -12.41 -14.78
C GLY A 192 10.95 -11.19 -14.47
N ASP A 193 11.43 -10.54 -15.52
CA ASP A 193 12.43 -9.47 -15.45
C ASP A 193 11.83 -8.06 -15.58
N THR A 194 10.56 -7.95 -15.97
CA THR A 194 9.83 -6.68 -16.07
C THR A 194 8.81 -6.55 -14.95
N PRO A 195 8.68 -5.39 -14.29
CA PRO A 195 7.69 -5.17 -13.27
C PRO A 195 6.27 -5.13 -13.85
N SER A 196 5.29 -5.62 -13.10
CA SER A 196 3.88 -5.68 -13.47
C SER A 196 2.98 -5.01 -12.43
N THR A 197 1.66 -5.01 -12.68
CA THR A 197 0.68 -4.61 -11.67
C THR A 197 0.81 -5.40 -10.38
N LEU A 198 1.07 -6.72 -10.47
CA LEU A 198 1.20 -7.55 -9.29
C LEU A 198 2.35 -7.07 -8.40
N ASP A 199 3.49 -6.74 -9.01
CA ASP A 199 4.65 -6.21 -8.30
C ASP A 199 4.32 -4.88 -7.60
N ALA A 200 3.53 -4.01 -8.24
CA ALA A 200 3.13 -2.73 -7.65
C ALA A 200 2.25 -2.93 -6.41
N TYR A 201 1.31 -3.87 -6.46
CA TYR A 201 0.47 -4.24 -5.32
C TYR A 201 1.29 -4.87 -4.21
N VAL A 202 2.09 -5.91 -4.50
CA VAL A 202 2.93 -6.57 -3.49
C VAL A 202 3.86 -5.54 -2.83
N PHE A 203 4.53 -4.71 -3.61
CA PHE A 203 5.39 -3.65 -3.08
C PHE A 203 4.63 -2.68 -2.17
N GLY A 204 3.47 -2.17 -2.60
CA GLY A 204 2.71 -1.21 -1.81
C GLY A 204 2.24 -1.76 -0.45
N PHE A 205 1.98 -3.06 -0.36
CA PHE A 205 1.63 -3.71 0.90
C PHE A 205 2.86 -4.01 1.78
N LEU A 206 3.92 -4.54 1.17
CA LEU A 206 5.09 -5.00 1.91
C LEU A 206 5.99 -3.85 2.36
N ALA A 207 6.18 -2.81 1.55
CA ALA A 207 7.17 -1.77 1.83
C ALA A 207 6.86 -0.96 3.11
N PRO A 208 5.62 -0.50 3.38
CA PRO A 208 5.26 0.13 4.65
C PRO A 208 5.47 -0.80 5.83
N LEU A 209 5.02 -2.04 5.71
CA LEU A 209 5.16 -3.06 6.73
C LEU A 209 6.64 -3.42 6.97
N TYR A 210 7.51 -3.32 5.97
CA TYR A 210 8.93 -3.63 6.10
C TYR A 210 9.74 -2.48 6.71
N LYS A 211 9.48 -1.23 6.29
CA LYS A 211 10.33 -0.07 6.60
C LYS A 211 9.90 0.75 7.81
N VAL A 212 8.61 0.81 8.12
CA VAL A 212 8.13 1.60 9.27
C VAL A 212 8.63 0.97 10.57
N GLN A 213 9.17 1.78 11.47
CA GLN A 213 9.74 1.29 12.72
C GLN A 213 8.67 1.22 13.81
N PHE A 214 7.95 0.10 13.86
CA PHE A 214 6.93 -0.15 14.87
C PHE A 214 7.51 -0.66 16.19
N PRO A 215 6.95 -0.29 17.36
CA PRO A 215 7.27 -0.95 18.62
C PRO A 215 6.87 -2.44 18.67
N LYS A 216 5.70 -2.78 18.13
CA LYS A 216 5.20 -4.16 18.03
C LYS A 216 5.43 -4.67 16.61
N VAL A 217 6.33 -5.64 16.50
CA VAL A 217 6.95 -6.04 15.23
C VAL A 217 6.56 -7.45 14.76
N GLN A 218 5.54 -8.09 15.35
CA GLN A 218 5.22 -9.51 15.14
C GLN A 218 5.14 -9.94 13.66
N LEU A 219 4.47 -9.15 12.82
CA LEU A 219 4.36 -9.43 11.39
C LEU A 219 5.62 -9.00 10.61
N GLN A 220 6.29 -7.94 11.06
CA GLN A 220 7.53 -7.46 10.45
C GLN A 220 8.67 -8.46 10.63
N GLU A 221 8.75 -9.12 11.78
CA GLU A 221 9.76 -10.15 12.05
C GLU A 221 9.62 -11.32 11.08
N HIS A 222 8.39 -11.79 10.84
CA HIS A 222 8.13 -12.83 9.85
C HIS A 222 8.50 -12.38 8.44
N LEU A 223 8.12 -11.15 8.05
CA LEU A 223 8.50 -10.60 6.74
C LEU A 223 10.03 -10.50 6.58
N LYS A 224 10.75 -10.08 7.62
CA LYS A 224 12.22 -9.96 7.61
C LYS A 224 12.95 -11.30 7.49
N GLN A 225 12.31 -12.41 7.86
CA GLN A 225 12.85 -13.76 7.63
C GLN A 225 12.76 -14.18 6.15
N LEU A 226 11.86 -13.55 5.37
CA LEU A 226 11.69 -13.80 3.94
C LEU A 226 12.60 -12.83 3.15
N SER A 227 13.88 -13.19 3.06
CA SER A 227 14.92 -12.34 2.49
C SER A 227 14.67 -11.94 1.03
N ASN A 228 14.03 -12.81 0.23
CA ASN A 228 13.69 -12.52 -1.15
C ASN A 228 12.64 -11.40 -1.28
N LEU A 229 11.65 -11.36 -0.39
CA LEU A 229 10.66 -10.28 -0.34
C LEU A 229 11.25 -8.95 0.15
N CYS A 230 12.19 -9.03 1.10
CA CYS A 230 12.93 -7.84 1.55
C CYS A 230 13.77 -7.26 0.41
N ARG A 231 14.54 -8.11 -0.28
CA ARG A 231 15.32 -7.76 -1.48
C ARG A 231 14.42 -7.13 -2.54
N PHE A 232 13.28 -7.73 -2.83
CA PHE A 232 12.29 -7.20 -3.78
C PHE A 232 11.88 -5.76 -3.45
N CYS A 233 11.58 -5.47 -2.17
CA CYS A 233 11.22 -4.12 -1.75
C CYS A 233 12.39 -3.14 -1.92
N ASP A 234 13.59 -3.54 -1.52
CA ASP A 234 14.79 -2.72 -1.61
C ASP A 234 15.19 -2.43 -3.07
N ASP A 235 15.11 -3.42 -3.94
CA ASP A 235 15.42 -3.29 -5.37
C ASP A 235 14.46 -2.31 -6.05
N ILE A 236 13.16 -2.36 -5.73
CA ILE A 236 12.18 -1.42 -6.27
C ILE A 236 12.45 0.00 -5.76
N LEU A 237 12.72 0.17 -4.46
CA LEU A 237 13.06 1.49 -3.89
C LEU A 237 14.30 2.08 -4.57
N ASN A 238 15.34 1.27 -4.73
CA ASN A 238 16.60 1.68 -5.33
C ASN A 238 16.49 1.98 -6.83
N SER A 239 15.70 1.22 -7.57
CA SER A 239 15.61 1.33 -9.03
C SER A 239 14.64 2.42 -9.47
N TYR A 240 13.53 2.62 -8.75
CA TYR A 240 12.44 3.49 -9.20
C TYR A 240 12.25 4.76 -8.36
N PHE A 241 12.76 4.80 -7.12
CA PHE A 241 12.48 5.88 -6.17
C PHE A 241 13.72 6.60 -5.62
N ARG A 242 14.94 6.14 -5.93
CA ARG A 242 16.20 6.72 -5.43
C ARG A 242 16.39 8.22 -5.77
N LEU A 243 15.82 8.70 -6.88
CA LEU A 243 15.87 10.13 -7.27
C LEU A 243 14.82 11.01 -6.59
N SER A 244 13.78 10.43 -5.98
CA SER A 244 12.67 11.19 -5.37
C SER A 244 12.88 11.52 -3.88
N LEU A 245 13.92 10.95 -3.26
CA LEU A 245 14.22 11.09 -1.83
C LEU A 245 15.28 12.17 -1.53
N ALA A 246 15.93 12.74 -2.55
CA ALA A 246 16.93 13.78 -2.38
C ALA A 246 16.34 15.21 -2.27
N ASP A 247 15.06 15.36 -2.65
CA ASP A 247 14.36 16.66 -2.73
C ASP A 247 13.26 16.82 -1.65
N GLY A 248 13.33 16.06 -0.55
CA GLY A 248 12.34 16.06 0.54
C GLY A 248 12.91 16.46 1.90
#